data_AF-A0A2M3ZGH3-F1
#
_entry.id   AF-A0A2M3ZGH3-F1
#
_cell.length_a   1.000
_cell.length_b   1.000
_cell.length_c   1.000
_cell.angle_alpha   90.00
_cell.angle_beta   90.00
_cell.angle_gamma   90.00
#
_symmetry.space_group_name_H-M   'P 1'
#
loop_
_entity.id
_entity.type
_entity.pdbx_description
1 polymer ?
#
loop_
_entity_poly.entity_id
_entity_poly.type
_entity_poly.pdbx_seq_one_letter_code
_entity_poly.pdbx_strand_id
1 'polypeptide(L)'
;TWGARCNKLLIMSSVADESIGSIALPIKEEGRQSLWNKTREAFRYIYHHHLTEYDWFLKADDDTYVVLENLRYFLHPFSPEMPIYFGSKFRYPEYVKQGYFSGGAGYVLSREAVRRFNEMALEDEEHCSVAYDTEDLEMGKCMEYVNVTAGDSRDELGRKRFLPMEPVFHLTSSVTEDPGFWYNQYSYYEPYYGKNCCSSLAISFHYVPGKHMHMMDYLIYDLHAWGSRYESPALPRPKTLEEALTIAGPYPISTMHPILQDSS
;
A
#
# COMPACT_ATOMS: atom_id res chain seq x y z
N THR A 1 -16.37 4.07 10.25
CA THR A 1 -16.33 3.41 8.93
C THR A 1 -15.35 2.25 9.00
N TRP A 2 -14.40 2.09 8.08
CA TRP A 2 -13.56 0.90 7.94
C TRP A 2 -12.71 0.52 9.17
N GLY A 3 -12.24 1.50 9.95
CA GLY A 3 -11.43 1.23 11.15
C GLY A 3 -12.11 0.34 12.19
N ALA A 4 -13.46 0.36 12.25
CA ALA A 4 -14.24 -0.51 13.15
C ALA A 4 -14.21 -2.00 12.74
N ARG A 5 -13.79 -2.29 11.50
CA ARG A 5 -13.67 -3.66 10.98
C ARG A 5 -12.27 -4.24 11.20
N CYS A 6 -11.32 -3.46 11.72
CA CYS A 6 -9.98 -3.94 12.07
C CYS A 6 -10.03 -4.91 13.25
N ASN A 7 -9.13 -5.89 13.29
CA ASN A 7 -8.92 -6.72 14.48
C ASN A 7 -8.33 -5.88 15.63
N LYS A 8 -7.42 -4.95 15.27
CA LYS A 8 -6.85 -3.94 16.15
C LYS A 8 -6.62 -2.68 15.33
N LEU A 9 -7.03 -1.53 15.86
CA LEU A 9 -6.75 -0.22 15.29
C LEU A 9 -5.79 0.51 16.23
N LEU A 10 -4.69 1.00 15.68
CA LEU A 10 -3.71 1.83 16.37
C LEU A 10 -3.68 3.18 15.65
N ILE A 11 -3.86 4.27 16.39
CA ILE A 11 -3.74 5.62 15.84
C ILE A 11 -2.40 6.18 16.27
N MET A 12 -1.48 6.35 15.33
CA MET A 12 -0.12 6.81 15.60
C MET A 12 0.00 8.32 15.39
N SER A 13 0.49 9.04 16.41
CA SER A 13 0.58 10.51 16.41
C SER A 13 1.83 10.95 17.20
N SER A 14 2.27 12.19 17.04
CA SER A 14 3.27 12.84 17.90
C SER A 14 2.71 13.18 19.29
N VAL A 15 1.38 13.23 19.43
CA VAL A 15 0.69 13.59 20.67
C VAL A 15 -0.32 12.52 21.04
N ALA A 16 -0.36 12.18 22.33
CA ALA A 16 -1.37 11.30 22.89
C ALA A 16 -2.69 12.07 23.05
N ASP A 17 -3.77 11.50 22.53
CA ASP A 17 -5.11 12.04 22.59
C ASP A 17 -6.06 10.91 23.00
N GLU A 18 -6.56 11.00 24.23
CA GLU A 18 -7.46 10.00 24.81
C GLU A 18 -8.81 9.92 24.09
N SER A 19 -9.25 10.99 23.41
CA SER A 19 -10.56 11.02 22.75
C SER A 19 -10.62 10.10 21.53
N ILE A 20 -9.47 9.89 20.88
CA ILE A 20 -9.31 8.98 19.73
C ILE A 20 -8.40 7.79 20.06
N GLY A 21 -7.77 7.77 21.24
CA GLY A 21 -6.85 6.72 21.67
C GLY A 21 -5.53 6.73 20.89
N SER A 22 -4.99 7.91 20.55
CA SER A 22 -3.73 7.98 19.83
C SER A 22 -2.53 7.64 20.72
N ILE A 23 -1.56 6.95 20.11
CA ILE A 23 -0.27 6.60 20.71
C ILE A 23 0.72 7.69 20.31
N ALA A 24 1.31 8.33 21.32
CA ALA A 24 2.40 9.29 21.13
C ALA A 24 3.70 8.57 20.76
N LEU A 25 4.18 8.81 19.55
CA LEU A 25 5.50 8.37 19.09
C LEU A 25 6.57 9.39 19.50
N PRO A 26 7.82 8.96 19.73
CA PRO A 26 8.92 9.82 20.17
C PRO A 26 9.50 10.67 19.02
N ILE A 27 8.65 11.43 18.32
CA ILE A 27 9.00 12.30 17.20
C ILE A 27 8.78 13.78 17.57
N LYS A 28 9.60 14.68 17.05
CA LYS A 28 9.59 16.11 17.44
C LYS A 28 8.51 16.93 16.74
N GLU A 29 8.15 16.59 15.50
CA GLU A 29 7.29 17.41 14.63
C GLU A 29 6.37 16.53 13.77
N GLU A 30 5.16 17.02 13.49
CA GLU A 30 4.22 16.43 12.52
C GLU A 30 4.36 17.10 11.15
N GLY A 31 4.03 16.34 10.11
CA GLY A 31 4.04 16.83 8.74
C GLY A 31 4.76 15.88 7.79
N ARG A 32 4.66 16.16 6.49
CA ARG A 32 5.17 15.28 5.42
C ARG A 32 6.64 14.92 5.58
N GLN A 33 7.47 15.87 6.02
CA GLN A 33 8.91 15.67 6.20
C GLN A 33 9.22 14.64 7.29
N SER A 34 8.38 14.53 8.32
CA SER A 34 8.57 13.63 9.46
C SER A 34 7.93 12.25 9.28
N LEU A 35 7.25 12.01 8.15
CA LEU A 35 6.48 10.78 7.93
C LEU A 35 7.34 9.53 8.01
N TRP A 36 8.56 9.57 7.47
CA TRP A 36 9.46 8.43 7.54
C TRP A 36 9.75 8.02 8.98
N ASN A 37 10.16 8.98 9.82
CA ASN A 37 10.45 8.72 11.23
C ASN A 37 9.19 8.29 12.01
N LYS A 38 8.03 8.85 11.67
CA LYS A 38 6.74 8.41 12.22
C LYS A 38 6.46 6.93 11.90
N THR A 39 6.68 6.53 10.66
CA THR A 39 6.52 5.14 10.20
C THR A 39 7.53 4.20 10.87
N ARG A 40 8.81 4.60 10.97
CA ARG A 40 9.84 3.83 11.69
C ARG A 40 9.42 3.54 13.13
N GLU A 41 9.04 4.59 13.87
CA GLU A 41 8.65 4.46 15.28
C GLU A 41 7.31 3.70 15.43
N ALA A 42 6.37 3.85 14.50
CA ALA A 42 5.13 3.08 14.49
C ALA A 42 5.40 1.57 14.34
N PHE A 43 6.26 1.17 13.39
CA PHE A 43 6.60 -0.24 13.21
C PHE A 43 7.49 -0.78 14.34
N ARG A 44 8.36 0.04 14.92
CA ARG A 44 9.09 -0.30 16.15
C ARG A 44 8.13 -0.56 17.31
N TYR A 45 7.11 0.28 17.49
CA TYR A 45 6.06 0.07 18.48
C TYR A 45 5.33 -1.25 18.24
N ILE A 46 4.89 -1.49 16.99
CA ILE A 46 4.21 -2.73 16.59
C ILE A 46 5.08 -3.96 16.88
N TYR A 47 6.37 -3.90 16.55
CA TYR A 47 7.31 -4.99 16.81
C TYR A 47 7.34 -5.35 18.30
N HIS A 48 7.50 -4.36 19.18
CA HIS A 48 7.64 -4.60 20.62
C HIS A 48 6.34 -4.99 21.33
N HIS A 49 5.17 -4.58 20.81
CA HIS A 49 3.90 -4.73 21.52
C HIS A 49 2.93 -5.73 20.87
N HIS A 50 3.02 -5.95 19.55
CA HIS A 50 1.95 -6.62 18.80
C HIS A 50 2.44 -7.64 17.76
N LEU A 51 3.77 -7.80 17.55
CA LEU A 51 4.31 -8.68 16.49
C LEU A 51 3.75 -10.10 16.53
N THR A 52 3.65 -10.68 17.72
CA THR A 52 3.20 -12.06 17.92
C THR A 52 1.68 -12.18 18.06
N GLU A 53 0.94 -11.05 18.13
CA GLU A 53 -0.52 -11.04 18.25
C GLU A 53 -1.24 -11.10 16.90
N TYR A 54 -0.60 -10.63 15.82
CA TYR A 54 -1.22 -10.52 14.50
C TYR A 54 -0.33 -11.10 13.40
N ASP A 55 -0.96 -11.54 12.31
CA ASP A 55 -0.29 -12.12 11.13
C ASP A 55 0.15 -11.06 10.11
N TRP A 56 -0.61 -9.96 10.01
CA TRP A 56 -0.43 -8.91 9.00
C TRP A 56 -0.62 -7.53 9.61
N PHE A 57 0.18 -6.57 9.15
CA PHE A 57 0.24 -5.21 9.69
C PHE A 57 0.07 -4.20 8.56
N LEU A 58 -1.05 -3.48 8.57
CA LEU A 58 -1.41 -2.49 7.55
C LEU A 58 -1.05 -1.08 8.03
N LYS A 59 -0.29 -0.35 7.21
CA LYS A 59 -0.16 1.12 7.30
C LYS A 59 -1.14 1.76 6.31
N ALA A 60 -1.87 2.78 6.76
CA ALA A 60 -2.77 3.59 5.95
C ALA A 60 -2.75 5.03 6.46
N ASP A 61 -3.00 6.00 5.56
CA ASP A 61 -3.15 7.40 5.93
C ASP A 61 -4.58 7.66 6.45
N ASP A 62 -4.78 8.77 7.14
CA ASP A 62 -6.08 9.18 7.70
C ASP A 62 -7.09 9.63 6.63
N ASP A 63 -6.63 9.78 5.38
CA ASP A 63 -7.42 9.99 4.17
C ASP A 63 -7.42 8.77 3.22
N THR A 64 -7.07 7.58 3.71
CA THR A 64 -7.20 6.31 2.96
C THR A 64 -8.46 5.55 3.40
N TYR A 65 -9.25 5.06 2.45
CA TYR A 65 -10.35 4.12 2.73
C TYR A 65 -9.92 2.68 2.39
N VAL A 66 -10.21 1.72 3.29
CA VAL A 66 -9.80 0.32 3.12
C VAL A 66 -11.00 -0.63 3.27
N VAL A 67 -11.15 -1.58 2.34
CA VAL A 67 -12.10 -2.69 2.42
C VAL A 67 -11.38 -3.90 3.01
N LEU A 68 -11.48 -4.08 4.33
CA LEU A 68 -10.69 -5.09 5.05
C LEU A 68 -11.04 -6.53 4.69
N GLU A 69 -12.28 -6.79 4.28
CA GLU A 69 -12.75 -8.07 3.77
C GLU A 69 -11.98 -8.44 2.50
N ASN A 70 -11.79 -7.48 1.60
CA ASN A 70 -11.03 -7.68 0.36
C ASN A 70 -9.53 -7.85 0.65
N LEU A 71 -9.01 -7.13 1.64
CA LEU A 71 -7.63 -7.31 2.12
C LEU A 71 -7.41 -8.72 2.67
N ARG A 72 -8.29 -9.18 3.56
CA ARG A 72 -8.23 -10.53 4.15
C ARG A 72 -8.35 -11.61 3.08
N TYR A 73 -9.26 -11.45 2.13
CA TYR A 73 -9.39 -12.36 0.99
C TYR A 73 -8.09 -12.43 0.17
N PHE A 74 -7.49 -11.28 -0.13
CA PHE A 74 -6.23 -11.21 -0.87
C PHE A 74 -5.06 -11.85 -0.11
N LEU A 75 -4.99 -11.67 1.20
CA LEU A 75 -3.89 -12.18 2.04
C LEU A 75 -4.06 -13.66 2.43
N HIS A 76 -5.27 -14.20 2.35
CA HIS A 76 -5.58 -15.59 2.71
C HIS A 76 -4.61 -16.66 2.18
N PRO A 77 -4.13 -16.62 0.92
CA PRO A 77 -3.24 -17.65 0.41
C PRO A 77 -1.78 -17.47 0.84
N PHE A 78 -1.40 -16.39 1.51
CA PHE A 78 -0.02 -16.10 1.90
C PHE A 78 0.23 -16.44 3.36
N SER A 79 1.39 -17.05 3.64
CA SER A 79 1.84 -17.26 5.02
C SER A 79 2.42 -15.96 5.59
N PRO A 80 2.10 -15.58 6.84
CA PRO A 80 2.70 -14.41 7.50
C PRO A 80 4.19 -14.57 7.82
N GLU A 81 4.73 -15.80 7.69
CA GLU A 81 6.15 -16.09 7.86
C GLU A 81 6.97 -15.88 6.58
N MET A 82 6.32 -15.53 5.47
CA MET A 82 7.03 -15.14 4.24
C MET A 82 7.52 -13.70 4.37
N PRO A 83 8.76 -13.36 4.01
CA PRO A 83 9.26 -11.99 4.05
C PRO A 83 8.70 -11.20 2.86
N ILE A 84 7.41 -10.86 2.92
CA ILE A 84 6.67 -10.21 1.83
C ILE A 84 5.79 -9.07 2.34
N TYR A 85 5.61 -8.06 1.49
CA TYR A 85 4.70 -6.94 1.73
C TYR A 85 4.03 -6.53 0.41
N PHE A 86 2.88 -5.87 0.50
CA PHE A 86 2.01 -5.55 -0.63
C PHE A 86 1.45 -4.14 -0.54
N GLY A 87 1.18 -3.53 -1.69
CA GLY A 87 0.55 -2.21 -1.80
C GLY A 87 0.36 -1.79 -3.25
N SER A 88 0.26 -0.48 -3.50
CA SER A 88 0.26 0.08 -4.86
C SER A 88 1.70 0.27 -5.35
N LYS A 89 2.18 -0.67 -6.18
CA LYS A 89 3.59 -0.74 -6.55
C LYS A 89 4.03 0.36 -7.51
N PHE A 90 5.03 1.12 -7.11
CA PHE A 90 5.74 2.13 -7.89
C PHE A 90 7.17 1.67 -8.22
N ARG A 91 7.75 2.29 -9.26
CA ARG A 91 9.09 2.05 -9.73
C ARG A 91 9.94 3.31 -9.59
N TYR A 92 11.13 3.12 -9.04
CA TYR A 92 12.22 4.07 -9.17
C TYR A 92 13.54 3.28 -9.15
N PRO A 93 13.88 2.58 -10.26
CA PRO A 93 14.89 1.52 -10.27
C PRO A 93 16.30 1.96 -9.83
N GLU A 94 16.60 3.25 -9.96
CA GLU A 94 17.85 3.86 -9.51
C GLU A 94 17.99 3.83 -7.98
N TYR A 95 16.87 3.77 -7.25
CA TYR A 95 16.81 3.79 -5.78
C TYR A 95 16.31 2.47 -5.18
N VAL A 96 15.30 1.84 -5.78
CA VAL A 96 14.72 0.56 -5.30
C VAL A 96 14.44 -0.32 -6.51
N LYS A 97 15.28 -1.34 -6.72
CA LYS A 97 15.24 -2.15 -7.97
C LYS A 97 13.96 -2.97 -8.06
N GLN A 98 13.52 -3.55 -6.95
CA GLN A 98 12.30 -4.33 -6.88
C GLN A 98 11.02 -3.48 -6.92
N GLY A 99 11.13 -2.15 -6.80
CA GLY A 99 10.01 -1.22 -6.60
C GLY A 99 9.60 -1.05 -5.13
N TYR A 100 8.73 -0.07 -4.88
CA TYR A 100 8.22 0.29 -3.54
C TYR A 100 6.70 0.48 -3.59
N PHE A 101 6.04 0.70 -2.46
CA PHE A 101 4.57 0.86 -2.43
C PHE A 101 4.16 2.24 -1.98
N SER A 102 3.26 2.89 -2.73
CA SER A 102 2.70 4.20 -2.39
C SER A 102 2.23 4.25 -0.93
N GLY A 103 2.74 5.24 -0.18
CA GLY A 103 2.37 5.43 1.22
C GLY A 103 0.89 5.76 1.41
N GLY A 104 0.32 6.57 0.51
CA GLY A 104 -1.08 7.01 0.57
C GLY A 104 -2.10 5.94 0.20
N ALA A 105 -1.77 5.04 -0.74
CA ALA A 105 -2.60 3.86 -1.00
C ALA A 105 -2.65 2.91 0.20
N GLY A 106 -1.71 3.05 1.13
CA GLY A 106 -1.43 2.10 2.18
C GLY A 106 -0.68 0.87 1.67
N TYR A 107 -0.01 0.19 2.59
CA TYR A 107 0.71 -1.04 2.31
C TYR A 107 0.65 -1.96 3.54
N VAL A 108 0.69 -3.26 3.29
CA VAL A 108 0.55 -4.30 4.31
C VAL A 108 1.79 -5.18 4.35
N LEU A 109 2.31 -5.40 5.56
CA LEU A 109 3.49 -6.21 5.83
C LEU A 109 3.06 -7.51 6.49
N SER A 110 3.70 -8.61 6.10
CA SER A 110 3.69 -9.86 6.86
C SER A 110 4.40 -9.68 8.21
N ARG A 111 4.12 -10.57 9.17
CA ARG A 111 4.85 -10.63 10.44
C ARG A 111 6.37 -10.72 10.23
N GLU A 112 6.81 -11.60 9.33
CA GLU A 112 8.24 -11.75 9.03
C GLU A 112 8.85 -10.46 8.44
N ALA A 113 8.12 -9.73 7.60
CA ALA A 113 8.57 -8.44 7.09
C ALA A 113 8.75 -7.40 8.21
N VAL A 114 7.80 -7.30 9.16
CA VAL A 114 7.93 -6.39 10.32
C VAL A 114 9.12 -6.80 11.20
N ARG A 115 9.30 -8.10 11.44
CA ARG A 115 10.43 -8.62 12.22
C ARG A 115 11.76 -8.20 11.62
N ARG A 116 11.97 -8.45 10.32
CA ARG A 116 13.21 -8.06 9.61
C ARG A 116 13.42 -6.57 9.55
N PHE A 117 12.35 -5.81 9.33
CA PHE A 117 12.43 -4.36 9.31
C PHE A 117 12.99 -3.83 10.64
N ASN A 118 12.45 -4.29 11.76
CA ASN A 118 12.91 -3.83 13.07
C ASN A 118 14.29 -4.40 13.45
N GLU A 119 14.52 -5.70 13.32
CA GLU A 119 15.75 -6.37 13.80
C GLU A 119 16.97 -6.18 12.90
N MET A 120 16.76 -5.82 11.63
CA MET A 120 17.83 -5.73 10.63
C MET A 120 17.90 -4.35 9.99
N ALA A 121 16.77 -3.79 9.52
CA ALA A 121 16.81 -2.51 8.82
C ALA A 121 17.03 -1.34 9.78
N LEU A 122 16.22 -1.25 10.85
CA LEU A 122 16.31 -0.13 11.80
C LEU A 122 17.58 -0.10 12.64
N GLU A 123 18.35 -1.19 12.67
CA GLU A 123 19.66 -1.28 13.33
C GLU A 123 20.81 -0.87 12.40
N ASP A 124 20.54 -0.65 11.11
CA ASP A 124 21.52 -0.29 10.09
C ASP A 124 21.21 1.10 9.50
N GLU A 125 21.75 2.14 10.14
CA GLU A 125 21.57 3.53 9.70
C GLU A 125 22.30 3.87 8.40
N GLU A 126 23.22 3.03 7.92
CA GLU A 126 23.91 3.21 6.64
C GLU A 126 22.96 2.89 5.48
N HIS A 127 22.19 1.80 5.59
CA HIS A 127 21.29 1.33 4.55
C HIS A 127 19.83 1.75 4.75
N CYS A 128 19.43 2.11 5.98
CA CYS A 128 18.07 2.52 6.35
C CYS A 128 18.11 3.74 7.32
N SER A 129 18.50 4.90 6.79
CA SER A 129 18.82 6.11 7.57
C SER A 129 17.60 6.78 8.23
N VAL A 130 17.81 7.54 9.33
CA VAL A 130 16.81 8.45 9.96
C VAL A 130 16.58 9.75 9.16
N ALA A 131 17.14 9.87 7.96
CA ALA A 131 17.09 11.10 7.17
C ALA A 131 15.64 11.57 6.90
N TYR A 132 15.46 12.89 6.76
CA TYR A 132 14.20 13.45 6.28
C TYR A 132 14.08 13.14 4.77
N ASP A 133 13.33 12.08 4.44
CA ASP A 133 13.13 11.63 3.07
C ASP A 133 11.69 11.10 2.89
N THR A 134 11.37 10.69 1.67
CA THR A 134 10.05 10.23 1.23
C THR A 134 9.76 8.87 1.84
N GLU A 135 8.79 8.82 2.75
CA GLU A 135 8.48 7.66 3.59
C GLU A 135 8.34 6.34 2.83
N ASP A 136 7.66 6.34 1.69
CA ASP A 136 7.39 5.11 0.94
C ASP A 136 8.60 4.62 0.14
N LEU A 137 9.41 5.56 -0.38
CA LEU A 137 10.67 5.24 -1.02
C LEU A 137 11.69 4.67 -0.02
N GLU A 138 11.81 5.27 1.17
CA GLU A 138 12.67 4.76 2.24
C GLU A 138 12.22 3.40 2.75
N MET A 139 10.92 3.23 2.98
CA MET A 139 10.35 1.92 3.30
C MET A 139 10.76 0.87 2.25
N GLY A 140 10.64 1.21 0.96
CA GLY A 140 11.07 0.34 -0.14
C GLY A 140 12.55 -0.02 -0.11
N LYS A 141 13.43 0.96 0.12
CA LYS A 141 14.89 0.75 0.24
C LYS A 141 15.22 -0.19 1.39
N CYS A 142 14.66 0.07 2.57
CA CYS A 142 14.89 -0.75 3.76
C CYS A 142 14.40 -2.19 3.55
N MET A 143 13.22 -2.38 2.95
CA MET A 143 12.68 -3.71 2.64
C MET A 143 13.53 -4.46 1.62
N GLU A 144 14.02 -3.79 0.58
CA GLU A 144 14.96 -4.39 -0.38
C GLU A 144 16.26 -4.82 0.29
N TYR A 145 16.81 -3.96 1.15
CA TYR A 145 18.04 -4.26 1.89
C TYR A 145 17.92 -5.51 2.76
N VAL A 146 16.82 -5.67 3.49
CA VAL A 146 16.59 -6.84 4.38
C VAL A 146 15.95 -8.04 3.67
N ASN A 147 15.98 -8.04 2.33
CA ASN A 147 15.48 -9.12 1.49
C ASN A 147 13.99 -9.46 1.77
N VAL A 148 13.19 -8.42 1.95
CA VAL A 148 11.72 -8.48 1.98
C VAL A 148 11.20 -8.15 0.59
N THR A 149 10.39 -9.05 0.05
CA THR A 149 9.91 -9.02 -1.33
C THR A 149 8.72 -8.09 -1.50
N ALA A 150 8.80 -7.16 -2.45
CA ALA A 150 7.70 -6.32 -2.89
C ALA A 150 6.75 -7.12 -3.80
N GLY A 151 5.76 -7.77 -3.21
CA GLY A 151 4.84 -8.68 -3.90
C GLY A 151 3.89 -8.02 -4.91
N ASP A 152 3.30 -8.83 -5.79
CA ASP A 152 2.27 -8.40 -6.74
C ASP A 152 0.88 -8.47 -6.10
N SER A 153 0.22 -7.33 -5.99
CA SER A 153 -1.11 -7.20 -5.37
C SER A 153 -2.26 -7.14 -6.38
N ARG A 154 -1.99 -7.30 -7.66
CA ARG A 154 -3.00 -7.22 -8.72
C ARG A 154 -3.91 -8.45 -8.72
N ASP A 155 -5.08 -8.32 -9.33
CA ASP A 155 -5.93 -9.48 -9.58
C ASP A 155 -5.50 -10.27 -10.82
N GLU A 156 -6.21 -11.36 -11.11
CA GLU A 156 -5.91 -12.26 -12.23
C GLU A 156 -6.03 -11.59 -13.60
N LEU A 157 -6.70 -10.44 -13.68
CA LEU A 157 -6.80 -9.61 -14.89
C LEU A 157 -5.72 -8.52 -14.94
N GLY A 158 -4.80 -8.49 -13.97
CA GLY A 158 -3.75 -7.48 -13.85
C GLY A 158 -4.24 -6.14 -13.30
N ARG A 159 -5.46 -6.05 -12.75
CA ARG A 159 -6.02 -4.81 -12.19
C ARG A 159 -5.52 -4.57 -10.78
N LYS A 160 -5.28 -3.31 -10.42
CA LYS A 160 -4.79 -2.96 -9.09
C LYS A 160 -5.86 -3.15 -8.01
N ARG A 161 -5.41 -3.55 -6.82
CA ARG A 161 -6.23 -3.61 -5.60
C ARG A 161 -5.95 -2.46 -4.64
N PHE A 162 -4.71 -2.00 -4.56
CA PHE A 162 -4.34 -0.79 -3.82
C PHE A 162 -4.25 0.35 -4.82
N LEU A 163 -4.99 1.45 -4.57
CA LEU A 163 -5.12 2.55 -5.52
C LEU A 163 -4.66 3.88 -4.89
N PRO A 164 -3.68 4.57 -5.49
CA PRO A 164 -3.06 5.76 -4.89
C PRO A 164 -3.82 7.06 -5.17
N MET A 165 -5.06 6.96 -5.66
CA MET A 165 -5.96 8.10 -5.92
C MET A 165 -7.39 7.70 -5.55
N GLU A 166 -8.27 8.68 -5.48
CA GLU A 166 -9.69 8.48 -5.18
C GLU A 166 -10.40 7.65 -6.25
N PRO A 167 -11.54 7.00 -5.94
CA PRO A 167 -12.25 6.14 -6.90
C PRO A 167 -12.61 6.84 -8.22
N VAL A 168 -13.01 8.12 -8.16
CA VAL A 168 -13.43 8.89 -9.34
C VAL A 168 -12.29 9.01 -10.33
N PHE A 169 -11.07 9.35 -9.88
CA PHE A 169 -9.89 9.46 -10.73
C PHE A 169 -9.69 8.18 -11.58
N HIS A 170 -9.66 7.01 -10.95
CA HIS A 170 -9.43 5.76 -11.67
C HIS A 170 -10.59 5.40 -12.62
N LEU A 171 -11.83 5.73 -12.25
CA LEU A 171 -13.03 5.41 -13.01
C LEU A 171 -13.30 6.35 -14.19
N THR A 172 -12.84 7.60 -14.13
CA THR A 172 -13.21 8.63 -15.10
C THR A 172 -12.04 9.21 -15.87
N SER A 173 -10.81 9.17 -15.34
CA SER A 173 -9.64 9.69 -16.05
C SER A 173 -9.20 8.77 -17.18
N SER A 174 -8.42 9.31 -18.10
CA SER A 174 -7.74 8.56 -19.15
C SER A 174 -6.27 8.97 -19.27
N VAL A 175 -5.39 8.03 -19.59
CA VAL A 175 -3.97 8.31 -19.92
C VAL A 175 -3.82 9.34 -21.04
N THR A 176 -4.81 9.45 -21.93
CA THR A 176 -4.79 10.42 -23.05
C THR A 176 -5.04 11.86 -22.61
N GLU A 177 -5.65 12.07 -21.44
CA GLU A 177 -5.97 13.41 -20.93
C GLU A 177 -4.71 14.09 -20.38
N ASP A 178 -3.87 13.33 -19.68
CA ASP A 178 -2.56 13.78 -19.22
C ASP A 178 -1.53 12.63 -19.28
N PRO A 179 -0.86 12.44 -20.44
CA PRO A 179 0.19 11.43 -20.59
C PRO A 179 1.39 11.69 -19.65
N GLY A 180 1.59 12.93 -19.24
CA GLY A 180 2.66 13.36 -18.34
C GLY A 180 2.34 13.14 -16.87
N PHE A 181 1.14 12.69 -16.53
CA PHE A 181 0.73 12.49 -15.15
C PHE A 181 1.65 11.48 -14.46
N TRP A 182 2.21 11.87 -13.31
CA TRP A 182 3.25 11.13 -12.59
C TRP A 182 2.85 9.66 -12.35
N TYR A 183 1.57 9.37 -12.09
CA TYR A 183 1.10 8.01 -11.82
C TYR A 183 1.31 7.06 -13.02
N ASN A 184 1.27 7.57 -14.25
CA ASN A 184 1.59 6.80 -15.45
C ASN A 184 3.09 6.48 -15.55
N GLN A 185 3.94 7.37 -15.04
CA GLN A 185 5.40 7.25 -15.13
C GLN A 185 5.95 6.35 -14.02
N TYR A 186 5.49 6.57 -12.78
CA TYR A 186 5.98 5.89 -11.59
C TYR A 186 5.26 4.58 -11.28
N SER A 187 4.11 4.27 -11.89
CA SER A 187 3.51 2.95 -11.70
C SER A 187 4.44 1.84 -12.17
N TYR A 188 4.65 0.83 -11.34
CA TYR A 188 5.49 -0.33 -11.69
C TYR A 188 4.84 -1.17 -12.81
N TYR A 189 3.52 -1.31 -12.73
CA TYR A 189 2.68 -1.96 -13.74
C TYR A 189 1.88 -0.89 -14.47
N GLU A 190 1.65 -1.08 -15.77
CA GLU A 190 0.81 -0.20 -16.56
C GLU A 190 -0.56 -0.02 -15.87
N PRO A 191 -0.96 1.23 -15.52
CA PRO A 191 -2.21 1.48 -14.85
C PRO A 191 -3.38 1.34 -15.82
N TYR A 192 -4.46 0.71 -15.35
CA TYR A 192 -5.72 0.69 -16.11
C TYR A 192 -6.61 1.84 -15.63
N TYR A 193 -7.45 2.32 -16.54
CA TYR A 193 -8.40 3.40 -16.31
C TYR A 193 -9.82 3.00 -16.75
N GLY A 194 -10.81 3.78 -16.34
CA GLY A 194 -12.20 3.57 -16.72
C GLY A 194 -12.83 2.37 -16.03
N LYS A 195 -13.82 1.73 -16.67
CA LYS A 195 -14.54 0.57 -16.12
C LYS A 195 -13.64 -0.63 -15.79
N ASN A 196 -12.45 -0.69 -16.39
CA ASN A 196 -11.50 -1.78 -16.19
C ASN A 196 -10.32 -1.40 -15.27
N CYS A 197 -10.32 -0.20 -14.68
CA CYS A 197 -9.21 0.29 -13.86
C CYS A 197 -8.83 -0.63 -12.71
N CYS A 198 -9.87 -1.14 -12.07
CA CYS A 198 -9.81 -1.50 -10.67
C CYS A 198 -10.35 -2.91 -10.50
N SER A 199 -9.72 -3.65 -9.59
CA SER A 199 -10.26 -4.96 -9.22
C SER A 199 -11.68 -4.81 -8.68
N SER A 200 -12.56 -5.76 -9.02
CA SER A 200 -13.87 -5.88 -8.36
C SER A 200 -13.75 -6.20 -6.87
N LEU A 201 -12.56 -6.60 -6.42
CA LEU A 201 -12.17 -6.79 -5.03
C LEU A 201 -11.01 -5.85 -4.70
N ALA A 202 -11.15 -4.57 -5.04
CA ALA A 202 -10.21 -3.51 -4.66
C ALA A 202 -10.14 -3.38 -3.13
N ILE A 203 -8.93 -3.12 -2.63
CA ILE A 203 -8.59 -3.08 -1.21
C ILE A 203 -8.61 -1.65 -0.68
N SER A 204 -7.97 -0.70 -1.36
CA SER A 204 -7.84 0.65 -0.82
C SER A 204 -7.85 1.74 -1.87
N PHE A 205 -8.29 2.92 -1.47
CA PHE A 205 -8.26 4.16 -2.25
C PHE A 205 -7.73 5.31 -1.39
N HIS A 206 -6.81 6.08 -1.92
CA HIS A 206 -6.27 7.29 -1.28
C HIS A 206 -7.12 8.54 -1.58
N TYR A 207 -6.82 9.67 -0.94
CA TYR A 207 -7.55 10.93 -1.06
C TYR A 207 -9.07 10.79 -0.86
N VAL A 208 -9.48 10.04 0.18
CA VAL A 208 -10.87 9.85 0.58
C VAL A 208 -11.13 10.56 1.91
N PRO A 209 -11.57 11.84 1.89
CA PRO A 209 -11.93 12.57 3.11
C PRO A 209 -13.01 11.86 3.92
N GLY A 210 -13.11 12.15 5.23
CA GLY A 210 -14.05 11.47 6.14
C GLY A 210 -15.51 11.42 5.65
N LYS A 211 -16.03 12.51 5.04
CA LYS A 211 -17.38 12.50 4.45
C LYS A 211 -17.52 11.49 3.31
N HIS A 212 -16.49 11.33 2.48
CA HIS A 212 -16.46 10.34 1.41
C HIS A 212 -16.26 8.93 1.96
N MET A 213 -15.56 8.75 3.08
CA MET A 213 -15.47 7.45 3.74
C MET A 213 -16.86 6.94 4.16
N HIS A 214 -17.70 7.81 4.73
CA HIS A 214 -19.09 7.44 5.07
C HIS A 214 -19.93 7.13 3.84
N MET A 215 -19.76 7.90 2.75
CA MET A 215 -20.39 7.60 1.47
C MET A 215 -19.95 6.23 0.95
N MET A 216 -18.65 5.91 0.97
CA MET A 216 -18.15 4.60 0.55
C MET A 216 -18.71 3.46 1.41
N ASP A 217 -18.79 3.65 2.73
CA ASP A 217 -19.38 2.66 3.65
C ASP A 217 -20.83 2.34 3.27
N TYR A 218 -21.63 3.39 3.03
CA TYR A 218 -23.02 3.24 2.56
C TYR A 218 -23.09 2.54 1.20
N LEU A 219 -22.28 2.97 0.23
CA LEU A 219 -22.32 2.42 -1.14
C LEU A 219 -21.85 0.96 -1.22
N ILE A 220 -20.96 0.53 -0.33
CA ILE A 220 -20.39 -0.82 -0.33
C ILE A 220 -21.23 -1.80 0.50
N TYR A 221 -21.74 -1.36 1.66
CA TYR A 221 -22.35 -2.26 2.64
C TYR A 221 -23.86 -2.11 2.81
N ASP A 222 -24.44 -0.94 2.50
CA ASP A 222 -25.85 -0.67 2.80
C ASP A 222 -26.69 -0.58 1.52
N LEU A 223 -26.19 0.11 0.49
CA LEU A 223 -26.90 0.32 -0.75
C LEU A 223 -26.87 -0.93 -1.63
N HIS A 224 -28.06 -1.42 -2.01
CA HIS A 224 -28.21 -2.55 -2.92
C HIS A 224 -29.20 -2.20 -4.02
N ALA A 225 -28.80 -2.39 -5.27
CA ALA A 225 -29.75 -2.34 -6.38
C ALA A 225 -30.62 -3.60 -6.34
N TRP A 226 -31.93 -3.45 -6.55
CA TRP A 226 -32.79 -4.62 -6.61
C TRP A 226 -32.38 -5.50 -7.81
N GLY A 227 -32.16 -6.79 -7.56
CA GLY A 227 -31.79 -7.80 -8.53
C GLY A 227 -30.29 -8.05 -8.60
N SER A 228 -29.45 -7.15 -8.07
CA SER A 228 -28.00 -7.37 -8.04
C SER A 228 -27.62 -8.28 -6.88
N ARG A 229 -26.91 -9.36 -7.17
CA ARG A 229 -26.21 -10.18 -6.18
C ARG A 229 -24.76 -10.30 -6.60
N TYR A 230 -23.84 -9.93 -5.71
CA TYR A 230 -22.43 -10.21 -5.90
C TYR A 230 -22.15 -11.64 -5.42
N GLU A 231 -21.64 -12.49 -6.31
CA GLU A 231 -21.20 -13.83 -5.95
C GLU A 231 -19.73 -13.76 -5.53
N SER A 232 -19.47 -13.97 -4.25
CA SER A 232 -18.12 -14.02 -3.73
C SER A 232 -17.34 -15.19 -4.36
N PRO A 233 -16.11 -14.96 -4.85
CA PRO A 233 -15.28 -16.05 -5.34
C PRO A 233 -14.92 -17.03 -4.21
N ALA A 234 -14.57 -18.25 -4.60
CA ALA A 234 -14.06 -19.25 -3.66
C ALA A 234 -12.74 -18.79 -3.02
N LEU A 235 -12.47 -19.23 -1.79
CA LEU A 235 -11.22 -18.94 -1.12
C LEU A 235 -10.03 -19.53 -1.92
N PRO A 236 -8.97 -18.74 -2.17
CA PRO A 236 -7.80 -19.24 -2.87
C PRO A 236 -7.04 -20.25 -2.01
N ARG A 237 -6.40 -21.24 -2.63
CA ARG A 237 -5.53 -22.18 -1.92
C ARG A 237 -4.27 -21.47 -1.38
N PRO A 238 -3.65 -22.00 -0.30
CA PRO A 238 -2.33 -21.55 0.11
C PRO A 238 -1.30 -21.60 -1.02
N LYS A 239 -0.46 -20.57 -1.09
CA LYS A 239 0.68 -20.45 -2.01
C LYS A 239 1.93 -21.05 -1.37
N THR A 240 2.78 -21.65 -2.20
CA THR A 240 4.16 -21.94 -1.80
C THR A 240 4.99 -20.65 -1.74
N LEU A 241 6.18 -20.71 -1.12
CA LEU A 241 7.09 -19.57 -1.12
C LEU A 241 7.44 -19.13 -2.55
N GLU A 242 7.75 -20.08 -3.44
CA GLU A 242 8.05 -19.81 -4.85
C GLU A 242 6.89 -19.10 -5.57
N GLU A 243 5.66 -19.58 -5.38
CA GLU A 243 4.46 -18.97 -5.98
C GLU A 243 4.13 -17.58 -5.43
N ALA A 244 4.47 -17.32 -4.17
CA ALA A 244 4.27 -16.03 -3.52
C ALA A 244 5.32 -15.00 -3.95
N LEU A 245 6.56 -15.44 -4.16
CA LEU A 245 7.69 -14.59 -4.55
C LEU A 245 7.82 -14.42 -6.07
N THR A 246 7.03 -15.15 -6.86
CA THR A 246 6.97 -14.95 -8.32
C THR A 246 6.29 -13.62 -8.63
N ILE A 247 7.10 -12.62 -8.97
CA ILE A 247 6.63 -11.29 -9.37
C ILE A 247 6.62 -11.24 -10.90
N ALA A 248 5.47 -10.97 -11.49
CA ALA A 248 5.42 -10.63 -12.91
C ALA A 248 6.32 -9.41 -13.15
N GLY A 249 7.25 -9.50 -14.10
CA GLY A 249 8.07 -8.37 -14.49
C GLY A 249 7.21 -7.16 -14.86
N PRO A 250 7.78 -5.93 -14.86
CA PRO A 250 7.04 -4.80 -15.41
C PRO A 250 6.59 -5.19 -16.82
N TYR A 251 5.34 -4.87 -17.19
CA TYR A 251 4.94 -4.98 -18.59
C TYR A 251 5.99 -4.25 -19.43
N PRO A 252 6.26 -4.67 -20.69
CA PRO A 252 7.08 -3.87 -21.58
C PRO A 252 6.36 -2.54 -21.83
N ILE A 253 6.59 -1.56 -20.97
CA ILE A 253 6.24 -0.18 -21.21
C ILE A 253 7.27 0.24 -22.25
N SER A 254 6.83 0.34 -23.51
CA SER A 254 7.58 1.06 -24.53
C SER A 254 7.73 2.49 -24.03
N THR A 255 8.83 2.78 -23.32
CA THR A 255 9.23 4.13 -22.99
C THR A 255 9.67 4.79 -24.29
N MET A 256 8.72 5.21 -25.12
CA MET A 256 8.96 6.28 -26.06
C MET A 256 9.20 7.55 -25.25
N HIS A 257 10.46 7.82 -24.95
CA HIS A 257 10.90 9.21 -24.93
C HIS A 257 11.32 9.55 -26.36
N PRO A 258 10.65 10.50 -27.06
CA PRO A 258 11.34 11.24 -28.09
C PRO A 258 12.49 11.95 -27.37
N ILE A 259 13.71 11.59 -27.74
CA ILE A 259 14.88 12.44 -27.49
C ILE A 259 14.49 13.82 -28.02
N LEU A 260 14.42 14.82 -27.14
CA LEU A 260 14.47 16.21 -27.55
C LEU A 260 15.78 16.36 -28.33
N GLN A 261 15.70 16.35 -29.66
CA GLN A 261 16.78 16.84 -30.48
C GLN A 261 16.83 18.34 -30.24
N ASP A 262 17.83 18.78 -29.49
CA ASP A 262 18.28 20.16 -29.51
C ASP A 262 18.55 20.54 -30.96
N SER A 263 17.71 21.42 -31.48
CA SER A 263 17.96 22.10 -32.75
C SER A 263 18.98 23.21 -32.50
N SER A 264 20.23 22.93 -32.89
CA SER A 264 21.22 23.94 -33.28
C SER A 264 20.90 24.52 -34.66
#